data_AF-A5JJG7-F1
#
_entry.id   AF-A5JJG7-F1
#
_cell.length_a   1.000
_cell.length_b   1.000
_cell.length_c   1.000
_cell.angle_alpha   90.00
_cell.angle_beta   90.00
_cell.angle_gamma   90.00
#
_symmetry.space_group_name_H-M   'P 1'
#
loop_
_entity.id
_entity.type
_entity.pdbx_description
1 polymer ?
#
loop_
_entity_poly.entity_id
_entity_poly.type
_entity_poly.pdbx_seq_one_letter_code
_entity_poly.pdbx_strand_id
1 'polypeptide(L)'
;LLISCGLTGATKIKLESSAKAIVDEIDAIKKEAASMGVNFDAFKDKKTGSGVSENPFILEAKVRATTVAEKFVIAIEEEATKLKETGSSGEFSAMYDLMFEVSKPLQELGIQEMTKTVSMAAEENPPTTAQGVLEIAKKMREKLQRVHKKNQETLKKKNTEESTAKSQ
;
A
#
# COMPACT_ATOMS: atom_id res chain seq x y z
N LEU A 1 6.58 -6.23 -14.95
CA LEU A 1 6.07 -7.51 -14.40
C LEU A 1 6.90 -7.79 -13.15
N LEU A 2 6.27 -7.86 -11.97
CA LEU A 2 6.96 -8.18 -10.72
C LEU A 2 7.22 -9.69 -10.72
N ILE A 3 8.41 -10.10 -11.14
CA ILE A 3 8.78 -11.52 -11.18
C ILE A 3 9.57 -11.80 -9.92
N SER A 4 8.95 -12.52 -8.98
CA SER A 4 9.63 -12.99 -7.79
C SER A 4 10.40 -14.28 -8.11
N CYS A 5 11.72 -14.24 -7.98
CA CYS A 5 12.60 -15.40 -8.16
C CYS A 5 12.68 -16.16 -6.83
N GLY A 6 11.68 -17.00 -6.54
CA GLY A 6 11.66 -17.81 -5.32
C GLY A 6 10.30 -18.43 -5.03
N LEU A 7 9.21 -17.73 -5.37
CA LEU A 7 7.87 -18.28 -5.25
C LEU A 7 7.56 -19.24 -6.40
N THR A 8 6.84 -20.32 -6.10
CA THR A 8 6.37 -21.28 -7.11
C THR A 8 4.87 -21.57 -6.95
N GLY A 9 4.30 -22.27 -7.95
CA GLY A 9 2.93 -22.78 -7.89
C GLY A 9 1.85 -21.73 -7.63
N ALA A 10 0.83 -22.11 -6.85
CA ALA A 10 -0.32 -21.28 -6.56
C ALA A 10 0.04 -20.02 -5.74
N THR A 11 1.02 -20.11 -4.84
CA THR A 11 1.49 -18.97 -4.03
C THR A 11 2.10 -17.88 -4.90
N LYS A 12 2.94 -18.24 -5.89
CA LYS A 12 3.46 -17.28 -6.87
C LYS A 12 2.35 -16.54 -7.59
N ILE A 13 1.39 -17.28 -8.15
CA ILE A 13 0.27 -16.71 -8.92
C ILE A 13 -0.55 -15.75 -8.06
N LYS A 14 -0.89 -16.16 -6.83
CA LYS A 14 -1.69 -15.35 -5.91
C LYS A 14 -0.97 -14.04 -5.55
N LEU A 15 0.30 -14.12 -5.16
CA LEU A 15 1.05 -12.96 -4.69
C LEU A 15 1.44 -12.01 -5.83
N GLU A 16 1.90 -12.51 -6.97
CA GLU A 16 2.23 -11.68 -8.13
C GLU A 16 0.98 -11.01 -8.74
N SER A 17 -0.16 -11.73 -8.78
CA SER A 17 -1.43 -11.15 -9.22
C SER A 17 -1.91 -10.06 -8.26
N SER A 18 -1.84 -10.31 -6.94
CA SER A 18 -2.22 -9.30 -5.96
C SER A 18 -1.28 -8.09 -5.96
N ALA A 19 0.01 -8.26 -6.23
CA ALA A 19 0.95 -7.17 -6.39
C ALA A 19 0.66 -6.36 -7.68
N LYS A 20 0.32 -7.05 -8.77
CA LYS A 20 -0.12 -6.43 -10.02
C LYS A 20 -1.38 -5.58 -9.83
N ALA A 21 -2.35 -6.04 -9.03
CA ALA A 21 -3.55 -5.26 -8.75
C ALA A 21 -3.25 -3.89 -8.11
N ILE A 22 -2.20 -3.79 -7.27
CA ILE A 22 -1.77 -2.51 -6.71
C ILE A 22 -1.25 -1.58 -7.82
N VAL A 23 -0.37 -2.10 -8.69
CA VAL A 23 0.21 -1.32 -9.79
C VAL A 23 -0.88 -0.85 -10.74
N ASP A 24 -1.81 -1.73 -11.11
CA ASP A 24 -2.91 -1.41 -12.01
C ASP A 24 -3.84 -0.33 -11.42
N GLU A 25 -4.14 -0.38 -10.11
CA GLU A 25 -4.94 0.63 -9.43
C GLU A 25 -4.22 1.99 -9.39
N ILE A 26 -2.91 2.00 -9.12
CA ILE A 26 -2.10 3.22 -9.12
C ILE A 26 -2.02 3.82 -10.52
N ASP A 27 -1.89 3.00 -11.55
CA ASP A 27 -1.90 3.45 -12.94
C ASP A 27 -3.27 4.02 -13.36
N ALA A 28 -4.37 3.44 -12.87
CA ALA A 28 -5.71 4.01 -13.04
C ALA A 28 -5.82 5.39 -12.39
N ILE A 29 -5.35 5.53 -11.14
CA ILE A 29 -5.29 6.82 -10.44
C ILE A 29 -4.45 7.85 -11.21
N LYS A 30 -3.28 7.45 -11.75
CA LYS A 30 -2.43 8.33 -12.57
C LYS A 30 -3.16 8.84 -13.81
N LYS A 31 -3.91 7.98 -14.50
CA LYS A 31 -4.71 8.35 -15.67
C LYS A 31 -5.87 9.30 -15.32
N GLU A 32 -6.59 9.01 -14.24
CA GLU A 32 -7.67 9.87 -13.74
C GLU A 32 -7.13 11.26 -13.36
N ALA A 33 -6.01 11.31 -12.62
CA ALA A 33 -5.37 12.57 -12.23
C ALA A 33 -5.05 13.46 -13.44
N ALA A 34 -4.44 12.86 -14.48
CA ALA A 34 -4.11 13.54 -15.72
C ALA A 34 -5.36 14.08 -16.44
N SER A 35 -6.46 13.30 -16.47
CA SER A 35 -7.72 13.73 -17.08
C SER A 35 -8.37 14.93 -16.35
N MET A 36 -8.10 15.07 -15.06
CA MET A 36 -8.62 16.15 -14.22
C MET A 36 -7.66 17.35 -14.13
N GLY A 37 -6.51 17.31 -14.81
CA GLY A 37 -5.49 18.35 -14.73
C GLY A 37 -4.80 18.45 -13.36
N VAL A 38 -4.85 17.38 -12.55
CA VAL A 38 -4.22 17.32 -11.22
C VAL A 38 -2.77 16.90 -11.39
N ASN A 39 -1.83 17.76 -10.97
CA ASN A 39 -0.40 17.42 -10.97
C ASN A 39 -0.12 16.31 -9.93
N PHE A 40 0.60 15.27 -10.34
CA PHE A 40 1.00 14.16 -9.47
C PHE A 40 1.96 14.60 -8.34
N ASP A 41 2.68 15.70 -8.49
CA ASP A 41 3.49 16.27 -7.41
C ASP A 41 2.64 16.71 -6.21
N ALA A 42 1.39 17.09 -6.44
CA ALA A 42 0.45 17.46 -5.38
C ALA A 42 0.18 16.29 -4.40
N PHE A 43 0.43 15.04 -4.80
CA PHE A 43 0.34 13.89 -3.90
C PHE A 43 1.43 13.89 -2.83
N LYS A 44 2.61 14.46 -3.14
CA LYS A 44 3.80 14.47 -2.29
C LYS A 44 3.94 15.75 -1.48
N ASP A 45 3.39 16.86 -1.97
CA ASP A 45 3.57 18.21 -1.42
C ASP A 45 3.03 18.42 0.01
N LYS A 46 2.09 17.58 0.48
CA LYS A 46 1.47 17.74 1.80
C LYS A 46 1.48 16.47 2.63
N LYS A 47 1.63 16.65 3.94
CA LYS A 47 1.47 15.57 4.91
C LYS A 47 0.06 14.98 4.78
N THR A 48 -0.01 13.66 4.72
CA THR A 48 -1.27 12.90 4.63
C THR A 48 -2.28 13.33 5.69
N GLY A 49 -3.49 13.73 5.27
CA GLY A 49 -4.58 14.12 6.17
C GLY A 49 -4.43 15.52 6.73
N SER A 50 -3.76 16.43 6.01
CA SER A 50 -3.49 17.79 6.49
C SER A 50 -4.72 18.71 6.47
N GLY A 51 -5.86 18.25 5.94
CA GLY A 51 -7.20 18.87 6.09
C GLY A 51 -7.41 20.20 5.36
N VAL A 52 -6.42 21.08 5.34
CA VAL A 52 -6.59 22.51 5.04
C VAL A 52 -6.51 22.83 3.55
N SER A 53 -6.00 21.93 2.69
CA SER A 53 -6.10 22.12 1.22
C SER A 53 -5.92 20.86 0.36
N GLU A 54 -5.97 19.65 0.94
CA GLU A 54 -5.84 18.44 0.12
C GLU A 54 -7.07 18.29 -0.78
N ASN A 55 -6.83 18.25 -2.09
CA ASN A 55 -7.82 17.97 -3.13
C ASN A 55 -8.56 16.66 -2.79
N PRO A 56 -9.91 16.63 -2.74
CA PRO A 56 -10.67 15.42 -2.45
C PRO A 56 -10.24 14.20 -3.28
N PHE A 57 -9.90 14.40 -4.55
CA PHE A 57 -9.39 13.35 -5.43
C PHE A 57 -8.10 12.71 -4.89
N ILE A 58 -7.16 13.50 -4.33
CA ILE A 58 -5.91 12.98 -3.76
C ILE A 58 -6.21 12.10 -2.54
N LEU A 59 -7.17 12.51 -1.70
CA LEU A 59 -7.56 11.75 -0.52
C LEU A 59 -8.22 10.43 -0.94
N GLU A 60 -9.14 10.47 -1.91
CA GLU A 60 -9.82 9.29 -2.46
C GLU A 60 -8.86 8.31 -3.13
N ALA A 61 -7.91 8.83 -3.92
CA ALA A 61 -6.86 8.05 -4.52
C ALA A 61 -5.99 7.34 -3.48
N LYS A 62 -5.58 8.02 -2.40
CA LYS A 62 -4.85 7.39 -1.28
C LYS A 62 -5.68 6.33 -0.57
N VAL A 63 -6.99 6.54 -0.40
CA VAL A 63 -7.92 5.54 0.16
C VAL A 63 -8.01 4.30 -0.74
N ARG A 64 -8.23 4.48 -2.05
CA ARG A 64 -8.31 3.37 -3.03
C ARG A 64 -7.01 2.56 -3.06
N ALA A 65 -5.87 3.23 -3.20
CA ALA A 65 -4.56 2.58 -3.23
C ALA A 65 -4.28 1.78 -1.95
N THR A 66 -4.58 2.35 -0.78
CA THR A 66 -4.40 1.64 0.51
C THR A 66 -5.34 0.45 0.67
N THR A 67 -6.57 0.51 0.15
CA THR A 67 -7.51 -0.63 0.17
C THR A 67 -7.01 -1.81 -0.67
N VAL A 68 -6.50 -1.57 -1.87
CA VAL A 68 -5.94 -2.63 -2.71
C VAL A 68 -4.64 -3.18 -2.10
N ALA A 69 -3.78 -2.28 -1.58
CA ALA A 69 -2.54 -2.69 -0.92
C ALA A 69 -2.77 -3.52 0.35
N GLU A 70 -3.79 -3.22 1.16
CA GLU A 70 -4.09 -4.01 2.36
C GLU A 70 -4.46 -5.46 2.01
N LYS A 71 -5.21 -5.68 0.91
CA LYS A 71 -5.54 -7.04 0.44
C LYS A 71 -4.29 -7.83 0.06
N PHE A 72 -3.32 -7.19 -0.59
CA PHE A 72 -2.03 -7.80 -0.89
C PHE A 72 -1.27 -8.20 0.37
N VAL A 73 -1.24 -7.33 1.39
CA VAL A 73 -0.53 -7.64 2.63
C VAL A 73 -1.18 -8.78 3.38
N ILE A 74 -2.52 -8.84 3.40
CA ILE A 74 -3.26 -10.00 3.94
C ILE A 74 -2.89 -11.28 3.17
N ALA A 75 -2.78 -11.21 1.84
CA ALA A 75 -2.33 -12.37 1.06
C ALA A 75 -0.92 -12.82 1.43
N ILE A 76 0.01 -11.89 1.70
CA ILE A 76 1.34 -12.22 2.22
C ILE A 76 1.24 -12.90 3.59
N GLU A 77 0.45 -12.36 4.52
CA GLU A 77 0.26 -12.94 5.86
C GLU A 77 -0.28 -14.39 5.78
N GLU A 78 -1.28 -14.62 4.93
CA GLU A 78 -1.87 -15.94 4.70
C GLU A 78 -0.86 -16.93 4.11
N GLU A 79 -0.13 -16.54 3.07
CA GLU A 79 0.82 -17.43 2.39
C GLU A 79 2.06 -17.69 3.24
N ALA A 80 2.57 -16.69 3.97
CA ALA A 80 3.66 -16.87 4.93
C ALA A 80 3.26 -17.85 6.05
N THR A 81 2.03 -17.78 6.54
CA THR A 81 1.50 -18.71 7.54
C THR A 81 1.43 -20.14 7.01
N LYS A 82 0.96 -20.34 5.77
CA LYS A 82 0.93 -21.68 5.14
C LYS A 82 2.32 -22.27 4.96
N LEU A 83 3.30 -21.44 4.62
CA LEU A 83 4.68 -21.85 4.42
C LEU A 83 5.49 -21.94 5.72
N LYS A 84 4.89 -21.73 6.90
CA LYS A 84 5.63 -21.68 8.17
C LYS A 84 6.53 -22.91 8.43
N GLU A 85 6.04 -24.10 8.09
CA GLU A 85 6.75 -25.36 8.36
C GLU A 85 7.58 -25.86 7.16
N THR A 86 7.28 -25.39 5.94
CA THR A 86 7.86 -25.94 4.70
C THR A 86 8.59 -24.92 3.83
N GLY A 87 8.43 -23.64 4.12
CA GLY A 87 8.95 -22.54 3.32
C GLY A 87 10.45 -22.42 3.45
N SER A 88 11.09 -22.18 2.32
CA SER A 88 12.51 -21.86 2.24
C SER A 88 12.77 -20.38 2.51
N SER A 89 13.98 -20.05 2.93
CA SER A 89 14.44 -18.66 3.05
C SER A 89 14.35 -17.89 1.72
N GLY A 90 14.48 -18.59 0.58
CA GLY A 90 14.28 -18.01 -0.75
C GLY A 90 12.84 -17.59 -1.02
N GLU A 91 11.86 -18.41 -0.60
CA GLU A 91 10.43 -18.05 -0.70
C GLU A 91 10.07 -16.87 0.20
N PHE A 92 10.60 -16.83 1.43
CA PHE A 92 10.38 -15.71 2.34
C PHE A 92 11.04 -14.42 1.87
N SER A 93 12.25 -14.49 1.31
CA SER A 93 12.91 -13.35 0.69
C SER A 93 12.11 -12.82 -0.50
N ALA A 94 11.56 -13.72 -1.32
CA ALA A 94 10.72 -13.34 -2.45
C ALA A 94 9.40 -12.66 -2.02
N MET A 95 8.82 -13.04 -0.87
CA MET A 95 7.68 -12.31 -0.28
C MET A 95 8.06 -10.90 0.16
N TYR A 96 9.24 -10.74 0.78
CA TYR A 96 9.77 -9.42 1.12
C TYR A 96 10.02 -8.56 -0.13
N ASP A 97 10.64 -9.12 -1.16
CA ASP A 97 10.90 -8.40 -2.41
C ASP A 97 9.59 -7.87 -3.01
N LEU A 98 8.52 -8.67 -3.01
CA LEU A 98 7.21 -8.20 -3.45
C LEU A 98 6.69 -7.05 -2.58
N MET A 99 6.76 -7.15 -1.25
CA MET A 99 6.36 -6.06 -0.35
C MET A 99 7.16 -4.78 -0.59
N PHE A 100 8.48 -4.91 -0.78
CA PHE A 100 9.36 -3.78 -1.05
C PHE A 100 9.08 -3.17 -2.43
N GLU A 101 8.89 -3.97 -3.46
CA GLU A 101 8.60 -3.46 -4.81
C GLU A 101 7.27 -2.71 -4.87
N VAL A 102 6.19 -3.22 -4.26
CA VAL A 102 4.91 -2.50 -4.24
C VAL A 102 4.92 -1.27 -3.33
N SER A 103 5.85 -1.20 -2.36
CA SER A 103 6.01 -0.02 -1.51
C SER A 103 6.47 1.22 -2.27
N LYS A 104 7.20 1.05 -3.38
CA LYS A 104 7.71 2.14 -4.22
C LYS A 104 6.59 2.94 -4.90
N PRO A 105 5.68 2.35 -5.68
CA PRO A 105 4.59 3.10 -6.30
C PRO A 105 3.61 3.66 -5.26
N LEU A 106 3.42 2.99 -4.11
CA LEU A 106 2.65 3.54 -2.99
C LEU A 106 3.30 4.83 -2.45
N GLN A 107 4.62 4.86 -2.33
CA GLN A 107 5.36 6.06 -1.93
C GLN A 107 5.27 7.18 -2.97
N GLU A 108 5.28 6.85 -4.27
CA GLU A 108 5.05 7.83 -5.33
C GLU A 108 3.68 8.52 -5.24
N LEU A 109 2.66 7.79 -4.77
CA LEU A 109 1.31 8.30 -4.49
C LEU A 109 1.23 9.12 -3.19
N GLY A 110 2.38 9.43 -2.57
CA GLY A 110 2.44 10.24 -1.36
C GLY A 110 2.10 9.49 -0.08
N ILE A 111 2.15 8.15 -0.09
CA ILE A 111 2.18 7.33 1.13
C ILE A 111 3.62 7.39 1.67
N GLN A 112 3.93 8.50 2.34
CA GLN A 112 5.30 8.84 2.73
C GLN A 112 5.96 7.75 3.59
N GLU A 113 7.24 7.52 3.34
CA GLU A 113 8.10 6.56 4.04
C GLU A 113 7.65 5.09 3.95
N MET A 114 6.88 4.71 2.93
CA MET A 114 6.43 3.33 2.78
C MET A 114 7.60 2.36 2.56
N THR A 115 8.53 2.71 1.68
CA THR A 115 9.74 1.90 1.40
C THR A 115 10.60 1.74 2.65
N LYS A 116 10.82 2.85 3.38
CA LYS A 116 11.57 2.87 4.65
C LYS A 116 10.88 2.05 5.74
N THR A 117 9.55 2.08 5.82
CA THR A 117 8.78 1.26 6.77
C THR A 117 9.04 -0.23 6.53
N VAL A 118 9.04 -0.66 5.27
CA VAL A 118 9.29 -2.06 4.90
C VAL A 118 10.75 -2.44 5.16
N SER A 119 11.72 -1.61 4.75
CA SER A 119 13.14 -1.93 4.91
C SER A 119 13.57 -1.95 6.38
N MET A 120 13.14 -0.99 7.20
CA MET A 120 13.46 -0.98 8.63
C MET A 120 12.85 -2.18 9.36
N ALA A 121 11.62 -2.57 9.01
CA ALA A 121 11.01 -3.76 9.58
C ALA A 121 11.80 -5.03 9.24
N ALA A 122 12.40 -5.10 8.04
CA ALA A 122 13.24 -6.22 7.61
C ALA A 122 14.63 -6.22 8.25
N GLU A 123 15.18 -5.05 8.62
CA GLU A 123 16.40 -4.97 9.44
C GLU A 123 16.15 -5.51 10.85
N GLU A 124 15.01 -5.17 11.47
CA GLU A 124 14.61 -5.69 12.78
C GLU A 124 14.21 -7.17 12.74
N ASN A 125 13.56 -7.60 11.64
CA ASN A 125 13.01 -8.94 11.47
C ASN A 125 13.39 -9.49 10.08
N PRO A 126 14.61 -10.06 9.92
CA PRO A 126 15.07 -10.54 8.62
C PRO A 126 14.08 -11.50 7.95
N PRO A 127 13.82 -11.36 6.64
CA PRO A 127 12.82 -12.16 5.91
C PRO A 127 13.34 -13.56 5.55
N THR A 128 14.01 -14.23 6.49
CA THR A 128 14.54 -15.59 6.31
C THR A 128 13.59 -16.67 6.82
N THR A 129 12.50 -16.27 7.49
CA THR A 129 11.48 -17.16 8.06
C THR A 129 10.09 -16.57 7.88
N ALA A 130 9.05 -17.40 8.02
CA ALA A 130 7.66 -16.95 8.05
C ALA A 130 7.41 -15.87 9.11
N GLN A 131 8.01 -16.02 10.30
CA GLN A 131 7.85 -15.03 11.37
C GLN A 131 8.41 -13.66 10.98
N GLY A 132 9.58 -13.63 10.33
CA GLY A 132 10.18 -12.39 9.83
C GLY A 132 9.26 -11.70 8.81
N VAL A 133 8.74 -12.47 7.85
CA VAL A 133 7.80 -11.96 6.84
C VAL A 133 6.51 -11.43 7.49
N LEU A 134 5.95 -12.13 8.49
CA LEU A 134 4.74 -11.72 9.18
C LEU A 134 4.92 -10.40 9.94
N GLU A 135 6.06 -10.17 10.60
CA GLU A 135 6.31 -8.90 11.28
C GLU A 135 6.48 -7.74 10.29
N ILE A 136 7.17 -7.96 9.16
CA ILE A 136 7.28 -6.96 8.09
C ILE A 136 5.89 -6.63 7.52
N ALA A 137 5.11 -7.66 7.19
CA ALA A 137 3.76 -7.52 6.67
C ALA A 137 2.86 -6.74 7.63
N LYS A 138 2.93 -7.04 8.93
CA LYS A 138 2.20 -6.32 9.98
C LYS A 138 2.56 -4.83 10.01
N LYS A 139 3.86 -4.47 10.01
CA LYS A 139 4.29 -3.06 9.99
C LYS A 139 3.81 -2.32 8.76
N MET A 140 3.88 -2.98 7.60
CA MET A 140 3.35 -2.47 6.34
C MET A 140 1.83 -2.27 6.42
N ARG A 141 1.07 -3.24 6.94
CA ARG A 141 -0.38 -3.16 7.11
C ARG A 141 -0.80 -2.03 8.05
N GLU A 142 -0.17 -1.92 9.21
CA GLU A 142 -0.43 -0.86 10.17
C GLU A 142 -0.23 0.54 9.55
N LYS A 143 0.82 0.71 8.73
CA LYS A 143 1.06 1.97 8.01
C LYS A 143 -0.05 2.25 7.00
N LEU A 144 -0.45 1.26 6.21
CA LEU A 144 -1.54 1.39 5.23
C LEU A 144 -2.86 1.79 5.92
N GLN A 145 -3.21 1.11 7.01
CA GLN A 145 -4.43 1.40 7.79
C GLN A 145 -4.42 2.80 8.40
N ARG A 146 -3.27 3.27 8.92
CA ARG A 146 -3.13 4.64 9.42
C ARG A 146 -3.37 5.68 8.33
N VAL A 147 -2.82 5.44 7.14
CA VAL A 147 -2.98 6.33 5.98
C VAL A 147 -4.42 6.30 5.49
N HIS A 148 -5.00 5.12 5.33
CA HIS A 148 -6.40 4.93 4.96
C HIS A 148 -7.33 5.70 5.90
N LYS A 149 -7.20 5.46 7.22
CA LYS A 149 -8.03 6.11 8.24
C LYS A 149 -7.95 7.63 8.18
N LYS A 150 -6.73 8.20 8.11
CA LYS A 150 -6.55 9.67 8.05
C LYS A 150 -7.21 10.30 6.84
N ASN A 151 -7.03 9.71 5.65
CA ASN A 151 -7.62 10.25 4.42
C ASN A 151 -9.15 10.09 4.45
N GLN A 152 -9.66 8.94 4.90
CA GLN A 152 -11.08 8.67 5.01
C GLN A 152 -11.79 9.61 6.01
N GLU A 153 -11.17 9.86 7.16
CA GLU A 153 -11.69 10.84 8.14
C GLU A 153 -11.67 12.26 7.60
N THR A 154 -10.63 12.63 6.86
CA THR A 154 -10.53 13.97 6.24
C THR A 154 -11.60 14.17 5.16
N LEU A 155 -11.85 13.16 4.32
CA LEU A 155 -12.93 13.17 3.34
C LEU A 155 -14.30 13.35 3.99
N LYS A 156 -14.58 12.58 5.05
CA LYS A 156 -15.86 12.69 5.78
C LYS A 156 -16.08 14.09 6.36
N LYS A 157 -15.04 14.70 6.93
CA LYS A 157 -15.11 16.07 7.46
C LYS A 157 -15.42 17.08 6.35
N LYS A 158 -14.70 17.03 5.23
CA LYS A 158 -14.94 17.91 4.07
C LYS A 158 -16.37 17.78 3.52
N ASN A 159 -16.87 16.56 3.38
CA ASN A 159 -18.24 16.33 2.90
C ASN A 159 -19.31 16.89 3.86
N THR A 160 -19.04 16.85 5.16
CA THR A 160 -19.95 17.39 6.18
C THR A 160 -19.93 18.92 6.15
N GLU A 161 -18.74 19.54 6.08
CA GLU A 161 -18.56 20.99 5.98
C GLU A 161 -19.25 21.58 4.73
N GLU A 162 -19.07 20.94 3.57
CA GLU A 162 -19.74 21.34 2.32
C GLU A 162 -21.27 21.22 2.39
N SER A 163 -21.79 20.20 3.09
CA SER A 163 -23.24 20.02 3.27
C SER A 163 -23.84 21.11 4.17
N THR A 164 -23.14 21.52 5.22
CA THR A 164 -23.56 22.63 6.10
C THR A 164 -23.49 23.99 5.40
N ALA A 165 -22.47 24.22 4.56
CA ALA A 165 -22.31 25.47 3.83
C ALA A 165 -23.36 25.67 2.71
N LYS A 166 -23.87 24.59 2.12
CA LYS A 166 -24.95 24.64 1.10
C LYS A 166 -26.36 24.78 1.69
N SER A 167 -26.51 24.67 3.01
CA SER A 167 -27.80 24.73 3.71
C SER A 167 -28.06 26.08 4.40
N GLN A 168 -27.17 27.06 4.21
CA GLN A 168 -27.30 28.46 4.65
C GLN A 168 -27.49 29.38 3.45
#